data_AF-A0A8T5P3V2-F1
#
_entry.id   AF-A0A8T5P3V2-F1
#
_cell.length_a   1.000
_cell.length_b   1.000
_cell.length_c   1.000
_cell.angle_alpha   90.00
_cell.angle_beta   90.00
_cell.angle_gamma   90.00
#
_symmetry.space_group_name_H-M   'P 1'
#
loop_
_entity.id
_entity.type
_entity.pdbx_description
1 polymer ?
#
loop_
_entity_poly.entity_id
_entity_poly.type
_entity_poly.pdbx_seq_one_letter_code
_entity_poly.pdbx_strand_id
1 'polypeptide(L)'
;MNLKTVLYVCIVLFVLSGAAGASTVLSNAGGGVWKYQKDIYVNENSGTKLTDYQVMVELKGSDFPAGAKNGGADIRFTNAVGVELSYWIEEWNSAGKTARIWVKVPEIPSDGEAKITMHYGNPSASNSGNGDATFDFFDDFDGTGLNADKWLVQRGPTVIVTGGKLNIGIQTVVGSAVSFSSPRIFESMVKLPGMKGEESKIIFSAQSIGPGGEQLGFDAKQSNEITRTMNPSEKVMNIVKYYNDEKVHTIKWRSKDVIFQHSYSTVATHTKPIPSNPLYIHFINMPDGPGFVTMVVDWARARKYAFPEPAVAIGPYIKKSASPRSISPQQESQITVYLKNYGSSDITNIEVADSIPANFDFVNGDFPASKKFDVIRPGEAKEMRYTIWSKETGEFKLEPVSVTYTDSSGNAQSAKSEPVQIDVSSNSEVGKAPGRTSTTSASVSLHGEKTEVVLGEDILLKLSAVNLINKPKMHLQAIIIPPSGMSVTSSEFSKSGAGQFTADYELAPGDGRDIEVRIQSNQVGDFTVNGRIVYYFGDNKGTSEDYILELPIKVLKENSSAQESTGKGTPGFEAVLGISGLLFAIFLIKKGE
;
A
#
# COMPACT_ATOMS: atom_id res chain seq x y z
N MET A 1 6.11 41.03 -52.40
CA MET A 1 6.38 41.08 -50.95
C MET A 1 5.03 41.18 -50.26
N ASN A 2 4.59 40.09 -49.64
CA ASN A 2 3.19 39.85 -49.30
C ASN A 2 3.04 39.59 -47.80
N LEU A 3 1.94 40.04 -47.20
CA LEU A 3 1.65 40.14 -45.77
C LEU A 3 1.75 38.83 -44.96
N LYS A 4 2.04 37.70 -45.62
CA LYS A 4 2.24 36.37 -45.01
C LYS A 4 3.66 36.10 -44.50
N THR A 5 4.65 36.91 -44.90
CA THR A 5 6.06 36.72 -44.47
C THR A 5 6.40 37.46 -43.17
N VAL A 6 5.58 38.42 -42.74
CA VAL A 6 5.80 39.17 -41.48
C VAL A 6 5.25 38.42 -40.24
N LEU A 7 4.35 37.45 -40.43
CA LEU A 7 3.74 36.70 -39.31
C LEU A 7 4.60 35.54 -38.79
N TYR A 8 5.58 35.07 -39.57
CA TYR A 8 6.45 33.95 -39.17
C TYR A 8 7.66 34.37 -38.31
N VAL A 9 7.99 35.66 -38.26
CA VAL A 9 9.11 36.19 -37.46
C VAL A 9 8.68 36.54 -36.03
N CYS A 10 7.39 36.63 -35.74
CA CYS A 10 6.87 36.85 -34.37
C CYS A 10 6.51 35.56 -33.62
N ILE A 11 6.49 34.38 -34.27
CA ILE A 11 6.13 33.09 -33.64
C ILE A 11 7.36 32.23 -33.30
N VAL A 12 8.56 32.59 -33.77
CA VAL A 12 9.80 31.85 -33.49
C VAL A 12 10.69 32.52 -32.42
N LEU A 13 10.23 33.62 -31.81
CA LEU A 13 10.90 34.30 -30.68
C LEU A 13 10.16 34.17 -29.34
N PHE A 14 9.30 33.15 -29.21
CA PHE A 14 8.61 32.78 -27.95
C PHE A 14 8.80 31.30 -27.56
N VAL A 15 9.95 30.70 -27.91
CA VAL A 15 10.30 29.31 -27.53
C VAL A 15 11.64 29.21 -26.76
N LEU A 16 12.15 30.31 -26.23
CA LEU A 16 13.31 30.29 -25.32
C LEU A 16 13.16 31.34 -24.20
N SER A 17 12.08 31.22 -23.43
CA SER A 17 12.11 31.61 -22.02
C SER A 17 12.10 30.32 -21.22
N GLY A 18 13.23 30.01 -20.59
CA GLY A 18 13.39 28.81 -19.78
C GLY A 18 12.21 28.61 -18.84
N ALA A 19 11.75 27.37 -18.76
CA ALA A 19 10.99 26.91 -17.61
C ALA A 19 11.91 27.01 -16.38
N ALA A 20 12.02 28.21 -15.82
CA ALA A 20 12.24 28.36 -14.40
C ALA A 20 11.08 27.59 -13.76
N GLY A 21 11.42 26.52 -13.04
CA GLY A 21 10.42 25.67 -12.38
C GLY A 21 9.42 26.56 -11.67
N ALA A 22 8.15 26.43 -12.04
CA ALA A 22 7.08 26.95 -11.22
C ALA A 22 7.22 26.25 -9.87
N SER A 23 7.80 26.96 -8.90
CA SER A 23 7.68 26.58 -7.49
C SER A 23 6.19 26.59 -7.22
N THR A 24 5.59 25.41 -7.12
CA THR A 24 4.16 25.27 -6.84
C THR A 24 3.92 25.79 -5.45
N VAL A 25 3.53 27.06 -5.37
CA VAL A 25 3.14 27.73 -4.14
C VAL A 25 2.01 26.91 -3.55
N LEU A 26 2.25 26.30 -2.37
CA LEU A 26 1.21 25.75 -1.50
C LEU A 26 -0.01 26.67 -1.56
N SER A 27 -1.21 26.12 -1.72
CA SER A 27 -2.47 26.84 -1.82
C SER A 27 -2.48 27.93 -0.75
N ASN A 28 -2.37 29.16 -1.25
CA ASN A 28 -2.10 30.30 -0.41
C ASN A 28 -3.42 30.88 0.12
N ALA A 29 -4.32 30.00 0.56
CA ALA A 29 -5.50 30.42 1.31
C ALA A 29 -4.99 31.06 2.62
N GLY A 30 -4.67 32.35 2.56
CA GLY A 30 -4.15 33.17 3.67
C GLY A 30 -2.80 33.89 3.48
N GLY A 31 -1.94 33.53 2.53
CA GLY A 31 -0.57 34.09 2.49
C GLY A 31 0.38 33.46 3.53
N GLY A 32 1.58 34.05 3.71
CA GLY A 32 2.49 33.76 4.83
C GLY A 32 3.63 32.78 4.54
N VAL A 33 4.39 32.42 5.58
CA VAL A 33 5.54 31.51 5.52
C VAL A 33 5.28 30.32 6.44
N TRP A 34 5.45 29.11 5.89
CA TRP A 34 5.41 27.86 6.64
C TRP A 34 6.69 27.71 7.47
N LYS A 35 6.55 27.63 8.79
CA LYS A 35 7.70 27.59 9.71
C LYS A 35 8.23 26.19 9.94
N TYR A 36 7.34 25.20 9.84
CA TYR A 36 7.62 23.83 10.20
C TYR A 36 7.11 22.90 9.12
N GLN A 37 7.83 21.80 8.94
CA GLN A 37 7.44 20.70 8.08
C GLN A 37 7.74 19.37 8.76
N LYS A 38 6.97 18.34 8.42
CA LYS A 38 7.15 16.98 8.90
C LYS A 38 6.95 16.00 7.75
N ASP A 39 7.97 15.21 7.50
CA ASP A 39 7.90 14.13 6.52
C ASP A 39 7.14 12.94 7.10
N ILE A 40 6.29 12.36 6.26
CA ILE A 40 5.44 11.21 6.56
C ILE A 40 5.60 10.26 5.38
N TYR A 41 5.77 8.98 5.69
CA TYR A 41 6.01 7.96 4.68
C TYR A 41 4.88 6.95 4.68
N VAL A 42 4.46 6.56 3.48
CA VAL A 42 3.35 5.67 3.24
C VAL A 42 3.90 4.45 2.50
N ASN A 43 3.94 3.32 3.20
CA ASN A 43 4.44 2.06 2.67
C ASN A 43 3.28 1.25 2.08
N GLU A 44 3.41 0.88 0.81
CA GLU A 44 2.51 -0.05 0.15
C GLU A 44 2.71 -1.46 0.72
N ASN A 45 1.62 -2.16 1.00
CA ASN A 45 1.67 -3.49 1.62
C ASN A 45 0.84 -4.56 0.88
N SER A 46 0.02 -4.16 -0.08
CA SER A 46 -0.88 -5.03 -0.84
C SER A 46 -0.24 -5.67 -2.08
N GLY A 47 0.95 -5.24 -2.48
CA GLY A 47 1.63 -5.71 -3.69
C GLY A 47 1.00 -5.14 -4.97
N THR A 48 0.27 -4.03 -4.87
CA THR A 48 -0.35 -3.37 -6.02
C THR A 48 -0.14 -1.87 -5.96
N LYS A 49 0.05 -1.23 -7.11
CA LYS A 49 0.11 0.22 -7.19
C LYS A 49 -1.25 0.80 -6.80
N LEU A 50 -1.27 1.63 -5.77
CA LEU A 50 -2.47 2.34 -5.33
C LEU A 50 -2.47 3.75 -5.91
N THR A 51 -3.61 4.19 -6.44
CA THR A 51 -3.79 5.53 -6.99
C THR A 51 -4.92 6.24 -6.27
N ASP A 52 -4.77 7.54 -6.03
CA ASP A 52 -5.76 8.37 -5.35
C ASP A 52 -6.28 7.70 -4.07
N TYR A 53 -5.36 7.18 -3.25
CA TYR A 53 -5.67 6.34 -2.11
C TYR A 53 -5.67 7.17 -0.83
N GLN A 54 -6.70 7.01 0.00
CA GLN A 54 -6.85 7.74 1.25
C GLN A 54 -6.13 7.02 2.39
N VAL A 55 -5.18 7.70 3.03
CA VAL A 55 -4.44 7.20 4.20
C VAL A 55 -4.70 8.05 5.43
N MET A 56 -4.74 7.42 6.60
CA MET A 56 -4.89 8.11 7.88
C MET A 56 -3.51 8.41 8.47
N VAL A 57 -3.22 9.70 8.65
CA VAL A 57 -2.09 10.21 9.43
C VAL A 57 -2.56 10.43 10.86
N GLU A 58 -2.13 9.56 11.77
CA GLU A 58 -2.37 9.71 13.21
C GLU A 58 -1.17 10.39 13.87
N LEU A 59 -1.40 11.54 14.51
CA LEU A 59 -0.40 12.32 15.22
C LEU A 59 -0.66 12.21 16.72
N LYS A 60 0.35 11.83 17.51
CA LYS A 60 0.22 11.68 18.96
C LYS A 60 1.50 12.11 19.69
N GLY A 61 1.37 12.66 20.90
CA GLY A 61 2.51 12.96 21.75
C GLY A 61 3.48 13.98 21.12
N SER A 62 4.74 13.58 20.90
CA SER A 62 5.75 14.42 20.23
C SER A 62 5.47 14.62 18.74
N ASP A 63 4.62 13.78 18.14
CA ASP A 63 4.26 13.96 16.73
C ASP A 63 3.25 15.06 16.47
N PHE A 64 2.51 15.45 17.51
CA PHE A 64 1.52 16.50 17.44
C PHE A 64 2.15 17.86 17.09
N PRO A 65 1.62 18.59 16.09
CA PRO A 65 2.22 19.82 15.60
C PRO A 65 1.91 21.00 16.53
N ALA A 66 2.64 21.10 17.66
CA ALA A 66 2.41 22.13 18.68
C ALA A 66 2.53 23.58 18.17
N GLY A 67 3.18 23.80 17.02
CA GLY A 67 3.28 25.11 16.36
C GLY A 67 2.12 25.44 15.43
N ALA A 68 1.17 24.53 15.22
CA ALA A 68 -0.01 24.76 14.39
C ALA A 68 -1.12 25.53 15.14
N LYS A 69 -2.00 26.18 14.40
CA LYS A 69 -3.23 26.81 14.92
C LYS A 69 -4.14 25.74 15.53
N ASN A 70 -4.85 26.12 16.59
CA ASN A 70 -5.87 25.25 17.16
C ASN A 70 -6.92 24.88 16.09
N GLY A 71 -7.24 23.59 15.98
CA GLY A 71 -8.10 23.05 14.92
C GLY A 71 -7.40 22.79 13.58
N GLY A 72 -6.09 23.03 13.47
CA GLY A 72 -5.30 22.67 12.29
C GLY A 72 -5.60 23.47 11.02
N ALA A 73 -6.11 24.71 11.16
CA ALA A 73 -6.43 25.56 10.01
C ALA A 73 -5.21 25.86 9.11
N ASP A 74 -4.00 25.84 9.68
CA ASP A 74 -2.72 25.96 8.98
C ASP A 74 -2.06 24.59 8.82
N ILE A 75 -2.79 23.57 8.39
CA ILE A 75 -2.21 22.29 7.96
C ILE A 75 -2.25 22.23 6.44
N ARG A 76 -1.14 21.83 5.81
CA ARG A 76 -1.10 21.46 4.38
C ARG A 76 -0.31 20.19 4.19
N PHE A 77 -0.62 19.45 3.14
CA PHE A 77 0.15 18.29 2.73
C PHE A 77 0.67 18.47 1.31
N THR A 78 1.88 18.01 1.05
CA THR A 78 2.45 17.94 -0.31
C THR A 78 3.00 16.56 -0.56
N ASN A 79 3.09 16.15 -1.82
CA ASN A 79 3.89 14.98 -2.20
C ASN A 79 5.39 15.35 -2.29
N ALA A 80 6.22 14.36 -2.63
CA ALA A 80 7.67 14.52 -2.76
C ALA A 80 8.13 15.60 -3.78
N VAL A 81 7.27 15.98 -4.75
CA VAL A 81 7.57 17.02 -5.75
C VAL A 81 6.93 18.37 -5.43
N GLY A 82 6.32 18.52 -4.24
CA GLY A 82 5.75 19.79 -3.78
C GLY A 82 4.32 20.07 -4.25
N VAL A 83 3.62 19.10 -4.85
CA VAL A 83 2.21 19.24 -5.24
C VAL A 83 1.32 19.06 -4.01
N GLU A 84 0.43 20.00 -3.78
CA GLU A 84 -0.50 19.96 -2.65
C GLU A 84 -1.51 18.82 -2.75
N LEU A 85 -1.81 18.20 -1.61
CA LEU A 85 -2.69 17.05 -1.49
C LEU A 85 -3.97 17.41 -0.75
N SER A 86 -5.11 16.90 -1.22
CA SER A 86 -6.38 17.00 -0.50
C SER A 86 -6.30 16.21 0.81
N TYR A 87 -6.85 16.80 1.86
CA TYR A 87 -6.88 16.21 3.18
C TYR A 87 -8.17 16.59 3.92
N TRP A 88 -8.47 15.84 4.98
CA TRP A 88 -9.57 16.14 5.90
C TRP A 88 -9.15 15.84 7.34
N ILE A 89 -9.43 16.76 8.27
CA ILE A 89 -9.10 16.61 9.69
C ILE A 89 -10.32 15.96 10.36
N GLU A 90 -10.18 14.69 10.74
CA GLU A 90 -11.24 13.96 11.46
C GLU A 90 -11.30 14.36 12.92
N GLU A 91 -10.13 14.56 13.53
CA GLU A 91 -10.02 14.89 14.95
C GLU A 91 -8.84 15.81 15.18
N TRP A 92 -9.03 16.81 16.03
CA TRP A 92 -7.97 17.68 16.52
C TRP A 92 -8.13 17.95 18.02
N ASN A 93 -7.23 17.41 18.83
CA ASN A 93 -7.23 17.58 20.28
C ASN A 93 -5.88 18.13 20.77
N SER A 94 -5.80 19.45 20.86
CA SER A 94 -4.60 20.16 21.33
C SER A 94 -4.22 19.83 22.79
N ALA A 95 -5.20 19.57 23.65
CA ALA A 95 -4.95 19.26 25.07
C ALA A 95 -4.38 17.84 25.24
N GLY A 96 -4.94 16.87 24.52
CA GLY A 96 -4.47 15.49 24.49
C GLY A 96 -3.24 15.27 23.59
N LYS A 97 -2.85 16.28 22.81
CA LYS A 97 -1.81 16.19 21.75
C LYS A 97 -2.09 15.03 20.80
N THR A 98 -3.34 14.93 20.31
CA THR A 98 -3.74 13.93 19.31
C THR A 98 -4.42 14.60 18.12
N ALA A 99 -4.18 14.08 16.92
CA ALA A 99 -4.92 14.45 15.71
C ALA A 99 -5.01 13.27 14.74
N ARG A 100 -6.11 13.18 14.00
CA ARG A 100 -6.31 12.18 12.94
C ARG A 100 -6.68 12.92 11.66
N ILE A 101 -5.83 12.76 10.65
CA ILE A 101 -5.92 13.53 9.40
C ILE A 101 -5.86 12.56 8.24
N TRP A 102 -6.86 12.58 7.38
CA TRP A 102 -6.89 11.77 6.18
C TRP A 102 -6.28 12.54 5.02
N VAL A 103 -5.42 11.89 4.24
CA VAL A 103 -4.73 12.49 3.10
C VAL A 103 -4.94 11.62 1.88
N LYS A 104 -5.32 12.23 0.75
CA LYS A 104 -5.41 11.55 -0.54
C LYS A 104 -4.05 11.55 -1.22
N VAL A 105 -3.42 10.37 -1.30
CA VAL A 105 -2.11 10.19 -1.92
C VAL A 105 -2.33 9.82 -3.40
N PRO A 106 -1.80 10.59 -4.37
CA PRO A 106 -2.05 10.36 -5.78
C PRO A 106 -1.53 9.01 -6.26
N GLU A 107 -0.38 8.58 -5.73
CA GLU A 107 0.27 7.34 -6.10
C GLU A 107 1.08 6.78 -4.93
N ILE A 108 0.89 5.50 -4.65
CA ILE A 108 1.72 4.68 -3.77
C ILE A 108 2.21 3.50 -4.63
N PRO A 109 3.52 3.44 -4.97
CA PRO A 109 4.05 2.39 -5.83
C PRO A 109 3.90 1.00 -5.21
N SER A 110 3.65 -0.02 -6.04
CA SER A 110 3.55 -1.42 -5.62
C SER A 110 4.78 -1.86 -4.83
N ASP A 111 4.60 -2.43 -3.64
CA ASP A 111 5.70 -2.80 -2.71
C ASP A 111 6.70 -1.67 -2.45
N GLY A 112 6.27 -0.43 -2.67
CA GLY A 112 7.11 0.77 -2.59
C GLY A 112 6.66 1.72 -1.51
N GLU A 113 7.17 2.93 -1.62
CA GLU A 113 7.00 3.98 -0.63
C GLU A 113 6.61 5.29 -1.31
N ALA A 114 5.61 5.97 -0.75
CA ALA A 114 5.30 7.34 -1.09
C ALA A 114 5.66 8.26 0.08
N LYS A 115 6.30 9.39 -0.23
CA LYS A 115 6.58 10.46 0.74
C LYS A 115 5.54 11.56 0.60
N ILE A 116 4.96 11.95 1.73
CA ILE A 116 4.17 13.17 1.86
C ILE A 116 4.80 14.06 2.94
N THR A 117 4.68 15.38 2.79
CA THR A 117 5.22 16.35 3.74
C THR A 117 4.07 17.21 4.27
N MET A 118 3.88 17.20 5.58
CA MET A 118 2.95 18.06 6.30
C MET A 118 3.62 19.40 6.62
N HIS A 119 2.99 20.52 6.27
CA HIS A 119 3.45 21.89 6.55
C HIS A 119 2.54 22.55 7.59
N TYR A 120 3.12 23.31 8.52
CA TYR A 120 2.39 24.03 9.57
C TYR A 120 3.15 25.24 10.14
N GLY A 121 2.51 25.99 11.05
CA GLY A 121 3.09 27.17 11.70
C GLY A 121 2.92 28.47 10.90
N ASN A 122 1.92 28.51 10.02
CA ASN A 122 1.59 29.69 9.23
C ASN A 122 0.34 30.39 9.84
N PRO A 123 0.51 31.44 10.65
CA PRO A 123 -0.60 32.08 11.35
C PRO A 123 -1.64 32.69 10.40
N SER A 124 -1.21 33.11 9.20
CA SER A 124 -2.05 33.73 8.19
C SER A 124 -2.92 32.74 7.42
N ALA A 125 -2.61 31.44 7.46
CA ALA A 125 -3.35 30.43 6.72
C ALA A 125 -4.79 30.26 7.25
N SER A 126 -5.73 30.14 6.31
CA SER A 126 -7.10 29.67 6.54
C SER A 126 -7.19 28.17 6.32
N ASN A 127 -8.21 27.52 6.88
CA ASN A 127 -8.46 26.11 6.65
C ASN A 127 -8.67 25.82 5.16
N SER A 128 -8.03 24.76 4.64
CA SER A 128 -8.25 24.27 3.27
C SER A 128 -8.60 22.78 3.22
N GLY A 129 -8.84 22.15 4.39
CA GLY A 129 -9.29 20.76 4.46
C GLY A 129 -10.61 20.59 3.71
N ASN A 130 -10.70 19.53 2.91
CA ASN A 130 -11.84 19.25 2.05
C ASN A 130 -12.06 17.73 1.96
N GLY A 131 -13.07 17.22 2.68
CA GLY A 131 -13.42 15.81 2.67
C GLY A 131 -13.97 15.32 1.33
N ASP A 132 -14.74 16.15 0.63
CA ASP A 132 -15.27 15.85 -0.73
C ASP A 132 -14.16 15.59 -1.75
N ALA A 133 -13.05 16.34 -1.69
CA ALA A 133 -11.90 16.13 -2.56
C ALA A 133 -11.03 14.95 -2.10
N THR A 134 -11.13 14.57 -0.82
CA THR A 134 -10.28 13.54 -0.20
C THR A 134 -10.83 12.14 -0.43
N PHE A 135 -12.14 11.91 -0.25
CA PHE A 135 -12.77 10.58 -0.29
C PHE A 135 -13.59 10.33 -1.56
N ASP A 136 -13.98 9.07 -1.81
CA ASP A 136 -14.83 8.72 -2.96
C ASP A 136 -16.30 9.14 -2.72
N PHE A 137 -16.70 9.23 -1.45
CA PHE A 137 -17.95 9.81 -0.98
C PHE A 137 -17.69 10.42 0.41
N PHE A 138 -18.25 11.59 0.67
CA PHE A 138 -18.07 12.29 1.94
C PHE A 138 -19.24 13.23 2.22
N ASP A 139 -19.63 13.35 3.49
CA ASP A 139 -20.46 14.43 3.99
C ASP A 139 -20.19 14.64 5.48
N ASP A 140 -19.88 15.86 5.89
CA ASP A 140 -19.76 16.32 7.29
C ASP A 140 -20.94 17.19 7.71
N PHE A 141 -21.94 17.37 6.85
CA PHE A 141 -23.17 18.11 7.16
C PHE A 141 -22.94 19.54 7.67
N ASP A 142 -21.85 20.19 7.26
CA ASP A 142 -21.54 21.60 7.59
C ASP A 142 -22.43 22.62 6.82
N GLY A 143 -23.25 22.14 5.88
CA GLY A 143 -24.20 22.95 5.13
C GLY A 143 -25.41 23.43 5.94
N THR A 144 -26.29 24.19 5.30
CA THR A 144 -27.55 24.69 5.90
C THR A 144 -28.73 23.72 5.75
N GLY A 145 -28.53 22.58 5.09
CA GLY A 145 -29.55 21.59 4.77
C GLY A 145 -28.94 20.30 4.23
N LEU A 146 -29.78 19.27 4.08
CA LEU A 146 -29.36 18.00 3.49
C LEU A 146 -29.02 18.19 2.01
N ASN A 147 -27.82 17.76 1.59
CA ASN A 147 -27.42 17.82 0.19
C ASN A 147 -28.18 16.77 -0.64
N ALA A 148 -29.10 17.23 -1.50
CA ALA A 148 -29.95 16.37 -2.32
C ALA A 148 -29.20 15.61 -3.43
N ASP A 149 -28.00 16.05 -3.81
CA ASP A 149 -27.15 15.32 -4.77
C ASP A 149 -26.46 14.12 -4.09
N LYS A 150 -26.33 14.14 -2.76
CA LYS A 150 -25.71 13.08 -1.96
C LYS A 150 -26.73 12.17 -1.30
N TRP A 151 -27.87 12.71 -0.89
CA TRP A 151 -28.84 12.02 -0.02
C TRP A 151 -30.28 12.17 -0.49
N LEU A 152 -31.05 11.10 -0.31
CA LEU A 152 -32.47 11.01 -0.59
C LEU A 152 -33.22 10.70 0.70
N VAL A 153 -34.20 11.53 1.05
CA VAL A 153 -35.16 11.20 2.11
C VAL A 153 -36.18 10.23 1.53
N GLN A 154 -36.04 8.95 1.87
CA GLN A 154 -36.88 7.89 1.30
C GLN A 154 -38.18 7.70 2.07
N ARG A 155 -38.17 8.05 3.36
CA ARG A 155 -39.33 7.97 4.26
C ARG A 155 -39.12 8.93 5.43
N GLY A 156 -40.21 9.44 5.97
CA GLY A 156 -40.25 10.08 7.28
C GLY A 156 -40.34 11.61 7.25
N PRO A 157 -40.74 12.23 8.37
CA PRO A 157 -41.08 13.65 8.41
C PRO A 157 -39.91 14.56 8.81
N THR A 158 -38.83 14.04 9.41
CA THR A 158 -37.86 14.88 10.10
C THR A 158 -36.41 14.55 9.73
N VAL A 159 -35.82 15.43 8.93
CA VAL A 159 -34.39 15.45 8.63
C VAL A 159 -33.88 16.87 8.77
N ILE A 160 -32.96 17.10 9.71
CA ILE A 160 -32.45 18.45 10.03
C ILE A 160 -30.93 18.40 10.02
N VAL A 161 -30.32 19.29 9.24
CA VAL A 161 -28.88 19.55 9.31
C VAL A 161 -28.67 20.80 10.17
N THR A 162 -27.91 20.67 11.26
CA THR A 162 -27.58 21.79 12.14
C THR A 162 -26.31 21.51 12.92
N GLY A 163 -25.42 22.52 13.02
CA GLY A 163 -24.18 22.45 13.78
C GLY A 163 -23.20 21.39 13.28
N GLY A 164 -23.09 21.19 11.96
CA GLY A 164 -22.23 20.17 11.36
C GLY A 164 -22.74 18.74 11.53
N LYS A 165 -24.05 18.56 11.78
CA LYS A 165 -24.62 17.24 12.07
C LYS A 165 -25.97 17.03 11.41
N LEU A 166 -26.16 15.83 10.90
CA LEU A 166 -27.43 15.32 10.40
C LEU A 166 -28.22 14.67 11.55
N ASN A 167 -29.37 15.27 11.86
CA ASN A 167 -30.31 14.83 12.87
C ASN A 167 -31.50 14.16 12.17
N ILE A 168 -31.65 12.85 12.38
CA ILE A 168 -32.69 12.04 11.76
C ILE A 168 -33.72 11.71 12.85
N GLY A 169 -34.95 12.19 12.67
CA GLY A 169 -36.04 11.92 13.59
C GLY A 169 -36.60 10.50 13.45
N ILE A 170 -37.59 10.17 14.27
CA ILE A 170 -38.23 8.86 14.24
C ILE A 170 -38.91 8.59 12.90
N GLN A 171 -39.13 7.31 12.59
CA GLN A 171 -39.84 6.85 11.38
C GLN A 171 -39.23 7.38 10.07
N THR A 172 -37.91 7.61 10.06
CA THR A 172 -37.20 8.29 8.96
C THR A 172 -36.09 7.42 8.36
N VAL A 173 -35.94 7.50 7.04
CA VAL A 173 -34.91 6.84 6.24
C VAL A 173 -34.23 7.87 5.36
N VAL A 174 -32.91 7.97 5.48
CA VAL A 174 -32.06 8.73 4.59
C VAL A 174 -31.14 7.75 3.87
N GLY A 175 -31.20 7.70 2.54
CA GLY A 175 -30.35 6.86 1.71
C GLY A 175 -29.40 7.70 0.87
N SER A 176 -28.20 7.18 0.55
CA SER A 176 -27.32 7.84 -0.41
C SER A 176 -27.97 7.87 -1.80
N ALA A 177 -27.65 8.88 -2.61
CA ALA A 177 -28.07 8.97 -4.01
C ALA A 177 -27.25 8.04 -4.93
N VAL A 178 -26.09 7.59 -4.45
CA VAL A 178 -25.15 6.71 -5.17
C VAL A 178 -24.99 5.36 -4.49
N SER A 179 -24.73 4.32 -5.30
CA SER A 179 -24.43 2.96 -4.84
C SER A 179 -22.93 2.68 -4.85
N PHE A 180 -22.50 1.72 -4.03
CA PHE A 180 -21.12 1.27 -3.89
C PHE A 180 -21.02 -0.22 -4.14
N SER A 181 -19.87 -0.66 -4.68
CA SER A 181 -19.54 -2.06 -4.88
C SER A 181 -18.33 -2.47 -4.04
N SER A 182 -18.28 -3.75 -3.66
CA SER A 182 -17.13 -4.38 -3.04
C SER A 182 -15.91 -4.43 -3.99
N PRO A 183 -14.66 -4.26 -3.50
CA PRO A 183 -14.32 -3.96 -2.12
C PRO A 183 -14.46 -2.46 -1.79
N ARG A 184 -14.98 -2.15 -0.60
CA ARG A 184 -15.18 -0.76 -0.12
C ARG A 184 -15.06 -0.67 1.39
N ILE A 185 -14.56 0.46 1.88
CA ILE A 185 -14.64 0.82 3.30
C ILE A 185 -15.64 1.96 3.44
N PHE A 186 -16.56 1.82 4.39
CA PHE A 186 -17.46 2.88 4.81
C PHE A 186 -17.30 3.15 6.29
N GLU A 187 -17.27 4.42 6.63
CA GLU A 187 -17.04 4.90 7.98
C GLU A 187 -18.00 6.05 8.27
N SER A 188 -18.59 6.07 9.45
CA SER A 188 -19.43 7.18 9.88
C SER A 188 -19.38 7.34 11.38
N MET A 189 -19.27 8.59 11.85
CA MET A 189 -19.42 8.93 13.25
C MET A 189 -20.91 9.13 13.55
N VAL A 190 -21.48 8.21 14.32
CA VAL A 190 -22.92 8.18 14.59
C VAL A 190 -23.15 8.00 16.07
N LYS A 191 -24.13 8.73 16.59
CA LYS A 191 -24.83 8.40 17.83
C LYS A 191 -26.12 7.70 17.48
N LEU A 192 -26.11 6.37 17.64
CA LEU A 192 -27.33 5.59 17.53
C LEU A 192 -28.21 5.88 18.75
N PRO A 193 -29.52 6.10 18.56
CA PRO A 193 -30.42 6.28 19.68
C PRO A 193 -30.63 4.96 20.40
N GLY A 194 -30.44 4.94 21.72
CA GLY A 194 -30.69 3.74 22.51
C GLY A 194 -32.16 3.63 22.87
N MET A 195 -32.83 2.50 22.58
CA MET A 195 -34.14 2.22 23.21
C MET A 195 -34.68 0.78 23.08
N LYS A 196 -35.66 0.50 23.96
CA LYS A 196 -36.57 -0.65 24.00
C LYS A 196 -37.56 -0.58 22.82
N GLY A 197 -37.48 -1.48 21.86
CA GLY A 197 -38.47 -1.58 20.79
C GLY A 197 -37.90 -2.19 19.54
N GLU A 198 -37.39 -1.40 18.60
CA GLU A 198 -36.89 -1.85 17.30
C GLU A 198 -35.98 -0.80 16.60
N GLU A 199 -35.59 -1.06 15.34
CA GLU A 199 -34.25 -0.90 14.73
C GLU A 199 -33.83 0.53 14.29
N SER A 200 -32.77 1.07 14.89
CA SER A 200 -31.96 2.15 14.27
C SER A 200 -30.73 1.55 13.61
N LYS A 201 -30.43 1.95 12.38
CA LYS A 201 -29.43 1.26 11.55
C LYS A 201 -28.52 2.19 10.77
N ILE A 202 -27.30 1.68 10.58
CA ILE A 202 -26.32 2.18 9.61
C ILE A 202 -25.97 0.99 8.72
N ILE A 203 -26.54 0.92 7.52
CA ILE A 203 -26.40 -0.24 6.64
C ILE A 203 -26.08 0.16 5.20
N PHE A 204 -25.52 -0.79 4.47
CA PHE A 204 -25.64 -0.87 3.02
C PHE A 204 -26.86 -1.72 2.68
N SER A 205 -27.71 -1.24 1.77
CA SER A 205 -28.82 -2.04 1.25
C SER A 205 -29.23 -1.63 -0.18
N ALA A 206 -30.11 -2.41 -0.81
CA ALA A 206 -30.71 -2.04 -2.09
C ALA A 206 -31.43 -0.68 -1.99
N GLN A 207 -31.54 0.06 -3.10
CA GLN A 207 -32.09 1.43 -3.08
C GLN A 207 -33.47 1.52 -2.45
N SER A 208 -34.35 0.55 -2.74
CA SER A 208 -35.63 0.37 -2.08
C SER A 208 -35.48 -0.62 -0.94
N ILE A 209 -35.64 -0.14 0.30
CA ILE A 209 -35.53 -0.97 1.49
C ILE A 209 -36.77 -1.87 1.59
N GLY A 210 -36.60 -3.15 1.30
CA GLY A 210 -37.61 -4.19 1.45
C GLY A 210 -37.08 -5.39 2.23
N PRO A 211 -37.98 -6.24 2.78
CA PRO A 211 -37.57 -7.48 3.42
C PRO A 211 -36.86 -8.41 2.42
N GLY A 212 -35.75 -9.02 2.83
CA GLY A 212 -35.06 -10.06 2.05
C GLY A 212 -34.09 -9.58 0.97
N GLY A 213 -33.78 -8.27 0.87
CA GLY A 213 -32.70 -7.77 0.01
C GLY A 213 -31.30 -8.06 0.57
N GLU A 214 -30.27 -7.89 -0.26
CA GLU A 214 -28.88 -7.87 0.24
C GLU A 214 -28.66 -6.69 1.20
N GLN A 215 -28.09 -6.96 2.37
CA GLN A 215 -27.76 -5.92 3.35
C GLN A 215 -26.50 -6.27 4.12
N LEU A 216 -25.79 -5.25 4.58
CA LEU A 216 -24.70 -5.37 5.56
C LEU A 216 -24.61 -4.12 6.42
N GLY A 217 -24.33 -4.24 7.72
CA GLY A 217 -24.17 -3.07 8.60
C GLY A 217 -24.52 -3.30 10.05
N PHE A 218 -24.80 -2.20 10.75
CA PHE A 218 -25.09 -2.14 12.17
C PHE A 218 -26.58 -1.87 12.42
N ASP A 219 -27.09 -2.45 13.49
CA ASP A 219 -28.48 -2.35 13.92
C ASP A 219 -28.56 -2.30 15.46
N ALA A 220 -29.05 -1.18 16.00
CA ALA A 220 -29.23 -0.99 17.43
C ALA A 220 -30.60 -1.49 17.89
N LYS A 221 -30.61 -2.40 18.88
CA LYS A 221 -31.81 -3.01 19.47
C LYS A 221 -31.73 -3.13 20.99
N GLN A 222 -32.72 -2.58 21.71
CA GLN A 222 -33.10 -3.00 23.07
C GLN A 222 -31.96 -3.09 24.12
N SER A 223 -30.88 -2.30 23.97
CA SER A 223 -29.63 -2.23 24.76
C SER A 223 -28.38 -2.92 24.17
N ASN A 224 -28.52 -3.60 23.03
CA ASN A 224 -27.43 -4.18 22.26
C ASN A 224 -27.33 -3.54 20.89
N GLU A 225 -26.19 -3.74 20.26
CA GLU A 225 -26.00 -3.48 18.84
C GLU A 225 -25.71 -4.80 18.16
N ILE A 226 -26.17 -4.98 16.93
CA ILE A 226 -25.90 -6.18 16.15
C ILE A 226 -25.24 -5.79 14.84
N THR A 227 -24.23 -6.57 14.46
CA THR A 227 -23.71 -6.56 13.09
C THR A 227 -24.54 -7.52 12.26
N ARG A 228 -24.77 -7.22 10.99
CA ARG A 228 -25.51 -8.09 10.07
C ARG A 228 -24.87 -8.17 8.70
N THR A 229 -24.97 -9.33 8.08
CA THR A 229 -24.86 -9.52 6.63
C THR A 229 -25.96 -10.46 6.17
N MET A 230 -26.61 -10.15 5.05
CA MET A 230 -27.70 -10.97 4.52
C MET A 230 -27.80 -10.89 3.01
N ASN A 231 -28.38 -11.94 2.44
CA ASN A 231 -28.90 -12.00 1.08
C ASN A 231 -30.33 -12.58 1.14
N PRO A 232 -31.02 -12.78 0.00
CA PRO A 232 -32.39 -13.31 0.02
C PRO A 232 -32.55 -14.71 0.65
N SER A 233 -31.48 -15.49 0.78
CA SER A 233 -31.53 -16.89 1.24
C SER A 233 -30.95 -17.10 2.63
N GLU A 234 -30.06 -16.23 3.10
CA GLU A 234 -29.28 -16.42 4.33
C GLU A 234 -29.04 -15.09 5.05
N LYS A 235 -28.89 -15.16 6.37
CA LYS A 235 -28.48 -14.01 7.19
C LYS A 235 -27.58 -14.47 8.32
N VAL A 236 -26.60 -13.62 8.66
CA VAL A 236 -25.75 -13.77 9.85
C VAL A 236 -25.85 -12.49 10.67
N MET A 237 -25.95 -12.65 11.99
CA MET A 237 -26.01 -11.55 12.94
C MET A 237 -25.18 -11.86 14.18
N ASN A 238 -24.38 -10.90 14.65
CA ASN A 238 -23.60 -11.04 15.89
C ASN A 238 -23.95 -9.89 16.82
N ILE A 239 -24.14 -10.20 18.11
CA ILE A 239 -24.32 -9.17 19.14
C ILE A 239 -22.96 -8.56 19.45
N VAL A 240 -22.88 -7.24 19.37
CA VAL A 240 -21.71 -6.43 19.72
C VAL A 240 -22.09 -5.40 20.78
N LYS A 241 -21.07 -4.77 21.38
CA LYS A 241 -21.28 -3.77 22.42
C LYS A 241 -21.96 -2.52 21.84
N TYR A 242 -23.08 -2.15 22.44
CA TYR A 242 -23.78 -0.89 22.18
C TYR A 242 -23.09 0.29 22.88
N TYR A 243 -23.09 1.44 22.20
CA TYR A 243 -22.58 2.70 22.70
C TYR A 243 -23.65 3.78 22.60
N ASN A 244 -23.89 4.49 23.70
CA ASN A 244 -24.86 5.60 23.76
C ASN A 244 -24.23 6.98 23.51
N ASP A 245 -22.93 6.98 23.20
CA ASP A 245 -22.12 8.11 22.77
C ASP A 245 -21.81 8.02 21.28
N GLU A 246 -21.28 9.10 20.71
CA GLU A 246 -20.82 9.11 19.32
C GLU A 246 -19.68 8.10 19.15
N LYS A 247 -19.82 7.22 18.16
CA LYS A 247 -18.81 6.23 17.78
C LYS A 247 -18.64 6.17 16.28
N VAL A 248 -17.39 5.98 15.87
CA VAL A 248 -17.07 5.65 14.49
C VAL A 248 -17.46 4.20 14.25
N HIS A 249 -18.42 3.99 13.38
CA HIS A 249 -18.80 2.68 12.87
C HIS A 249 -18.08 2.48 11.54
N THR A 250 -17.29 1.42 11.44
CA THR A 250 -16.57 1.06 10.20
C THR A 250 -17.11 -0.25 9.67
N ILE A 251 -17.41 -0.27 8.37
CA ILE A 251 -17.76 -1.48 7.63
C ILE A 251 -16.75 -1.65 6.50
N LYS A 252 -15.91 -2.68 6.58
CA LYS A 252 -15.00 -3.09 5.49
C LYS A 252 -15.68 -4.21 4.71
N TRP A 253 -16.31 -3.87 3.59
CA TRP A 253 -16.97 -4.82 2.70
C TRP A 253 -15.95 -5.34 1.70
N ARG A 254 -15.55 -6.60 1.86
CA ARG A 254 -14.54 -7.28 1.02
C ARG A 254 -15.22 -8.34 0.16
N SER A 255 -14.46 -8.98 -0.73
CA SER A 255 -14.98 -10.05 -1.59
C SER A 255 -15.24 -11.35 -0.83
N LYS A 256 -14.52 -11.60 0.27
CA LYS A 256 -14.59 -12.86 1.05
C LYS A 256 -15.28 -12.71 2.41
N ASP A 257 -15.31 -11.50 2.96
CA ASP A 257 -15.93 -11.23 4.25
C ASP A 257 -16.32 -9.76 4.41
N VAL A 258 -17.04 -9.48 5.50
CA VAL A 258 -17.31 -8.12 5.98
C VAL A 258 -16.76 -7.99 7.40
N ILE A 259 -15.89 -7.00 7.61
CA ILE A 259 -15.36 -6.67 8.94
C ILE A 259 -16.09 -5.45 9.48
N PHE A 260 -16.55 -5.56 10.72
CA PHE A 260 -17.20 -4.49 11.48
C PHE A 260 -16.27 -3.98 12.56
N GLN A 261 -16.16 -2.66 12.72
CA GLN A 261 -15.33 -2.04 13.75
C GLN A 261 -16.04 -0.91 14.47
N HIS A 262 -15.74 -0.74 15.75
CA HIS A 262 -16.03 0.47 16.52
C HIS A 262 -14.72 1.18 16.82
N SER A 263 -14.62 2.47 16.44
CA SER A 263 -13.41 3.27 16.62
C SER A 263 -12.16 2.51 16.16
N TYR A 264 -12.22 1.96 14.93
CA TYR A 264 -11.15 1.22 14.27
C TYR A 264 -10.73 -0.11 14.93
N SER A 265 -11.43 -0.53 15.99
CA SER A 265 -11.24 -1.83 16.63
C SER A 265 -12.28 -2.84 16.13
N THR A 266 -11.83 -3.99 15.61
CA THR A 266 -12.72 -5.04 15.09
C THR A 266 -13.63 -5.59 16.17
N VAL A 267 -14.93 -5.62 15.90
CA VAL A 267 -15.98 -6.17 16.77
C VAL A 267 -16.63 -7.43 16.22
N ALA A 268 -16.63 -7.61 14.89
CA ALA A 268 -17.11 -8.82 14.24
C ALA A 268 -16.52 -8.98 12.83
N THR A 269 -16.48 -10.23 12.35
CA THR A 269 -16.17 -10.59 10.97
C THR A 269 -17.19 -11.60 10.49
N HIS A 270 -17.87 -11.32 9.37
CA HIS A 270 -18.83 -12.24 8.75
C HIS A 270 -18.25 -12.76 7.44
N THR A 271 -18.11 -14.07 7.27
CA THR A 271 -17.58 -14.71 6.05
C THR A 271 -18.67 -15.21 5.10
N LYS A 272 -19.92 -15.27 5.56
CA LYS A 272 -21.09 -15.65 4.77
C LYS A 272 -22.38 -15.12 5.46
N PRO A 273 -23.42 -14.72 4.71
CA PRO A 273 -23.38 -14.38 3.29
C PRO A 273 -22.67 -13.04 3.07
N ILE A 274 -22.04 -12.87 1.90
CA ILE A 274 -21.37 -11.63 1.50
C ILE A 274 -22.15 -11.01 0.34
N PRO A 275 -22.77 -9.83 0.54
CA PRO A 275 -23.43 -9.12 -0.55
C PRO A 275 -22.50 -8.85 -1.72
N SER A 276 -23.05 -8.91 -2.93
CA SER A 276 -22.29 -8.81 -4.18
C SER A 276 -22.81 -7.72 -5.13
N ASN A 277 -24.09 -7.35 -5.02
CA ASN A 277 -24.66 -6.28 -5.82
C ASN A 277 -24.22 -4.91 -5.30
N PRO A 278 -24.20 -3.86 -6.14
CA PRO A 278 -24.05 -2.50 -5.65
C PRO A 278 -25.12 -2.12 -4.63
N LEU A 279 -24.73 -1.54 -3.49
CA LEU A 279 -25.61 -1.16 -2.38
C LEU A 279 -25.47 0.33 -2.03
N TYR A 280 -26.55 0.92 -1.54
CA TYR A 280 -26.62 2.31 -1.09
C TYR A 280 -26.41 2.37 0.43
N ILE A 281 -25.83 3.46 0.92
CA ILE A 281 -25.72 3.73 2.35
C ILE A 281 -27.10 4.17 2.85
N HIS A 282 -27.56 3.61 3.95
CA HIS A 282 -28.81 4.00 4.61
C HIS A 282 -28.61 4.26 6.08
N PHE A 283 -29.13 5.41 6.49
CA PHE A 283 -29.37 5.80 7.86
C PHE A 283 -30.85 5.64 8.15
N ILE A 284 -31.20 4.69 9.02
CA ILE A 284 -32.58 4.32 9.32
C ILE A 284 -32.82 4.59 10.80
N ASN A 285 -33.82 5.40 11.12
CA ASN A 285 -34.26 5.62 12.49
C ASN A 285 -35.76 5.33 12.57
N MET A 286 -36.13 4.10 12.94
CA MET A 286 -37.52 3.66 13.06
C MET A 286 -37.81 3.04 14.44
N PRO A 287 -37.75 3.84 15.53
CA PRO A 287 -38.14 3.34 16.83
C PRO A 287 -39.67 3.20 16.90
N ASP A 288 -40.12 2.13 17.55
CA ASP A 288 -41.52 1.91 17.90
C ASP A 288 -41.77 2.36 19.35
N GLY A 289 -42.68 3.31 19.54
CA GLY A 289 -43.12 3.79 20.86
C GLY A 289 -42.87 5.28 21.12
N PRO A 290 -43.48 5.84 22.18
CA PRO A 290 -43.39 7.26 22.49
C PRO A 290 -42.02 7.62 23.10
N GLY A 291 -41.36 8.62 22.52
CA GLY A 291 -40.06 9.15 22.95
C GLY A 291 -39.28 9.62 21.74
N PHE A 292 -38.99 10.92 21.65
CA PHE A 292 -38.14 11.42 20.56
C PHE A 292 -36.72 10.95 20.79
N VAL A 293 -36.30 9.97 20.01
CA VAL A 293 -34.90 9.56 19.93
C VAL A 293 -34.38 9.91 18.54
N THR A 294 -33.49 10.87 18.51
CA THR A 294 -32.86 11.35 17.29
C THR A 294 -31.58 10.57 17.08
N MET A 295 -31.42 9.98 15.89
CA MET A 295 -30.12 9.52 15.43
C MET A 295 -29.33 10.73 14.94
N VAL A 296 -28.07 10.83 15.37
CA VAL A 296 -27.19 11.94 15.01
C VAL A 296 -26.01 11.39 14.24
N VAL A 297 -25.80 11.88 13.03
CA VAL A 297 -24.67 11.55 12.17
C VAL A 297 -23.82 12.81 12.06
N ASP A 298 -22.55 12.70 12.47
CA ASP A 298 -21.58 13.81 12.44
C ASP A 298 -20.89 13.87 11.08
N TRP A 299 -20.42 12.74 10.58
CA TRP A 299 -19.91 12.63 9.22
C TRP A 299 -20.07 11.22 8.67
N ALA A 300 -20.08 11.08 7.36
CA ALA A 300 -20.14 9.81 6.65
C ALA A 300 -19.18 9.82 5.46
N ARG A 301 -18.44 8.72 5.25
CA ARG A 301 -17.51 8.60 4.13
C ARG A 301 -17.41 7.19 3.56
N ALA A 302 -17.10 7.10 2.27
CA ALA A 302 -16.65 5.86 1.64
C ALA A 302 -15.29 6.05 0.97
N ARG A 303 -14.41 5.06 1.11
CA ARG A 303 -13.05 5.08 0.59
C ARG A 303 -12.62 3.72 0.03
N LYS A 304 -11.55 3.73 -0.76
CA LYS A 304 -10.94 2.53 -1.35
C LYS A 304 -10.46 1.56 -0.27
N TYR A 305 -10.37 0.29 -0.66
CA TYR A 305 -9.86 -0.79 0.15
C TYR A 305 -8.58 -1.35 -0.47
N ALA A 306 -7.55 -1.58 0.35
CA ALA A 306 -6.37 -2.37 0.02
C ALA A 306 -6.06 -3.32 1.19
N PHE A 307 -5.47 -4.48 0.89
CA PHE A 307 -5.10 -5.46 1.92
C PHE A 307 -3.69 -6.02 1.71
N PRO A 308 -2.85 -5.99 2.74
CA PRO A 308 -2.95 -5.13 3.93
C PRO A 308 -3.08 -3.63 3.56
N GLU A 309 -3.69 -2.83 4.44
CA GLU A 309 -3.75 -1.38 4.20
C GLU A 309 -2.32 -0.78 4.20
N PRO A 310 -2.08 0.30 3.44
CA PRO A 310 -0.80 1.01 3.47
C PRO A 310 -0.46 1.45 4.90
N ALA A 311 0.80 1.28 5.28
CA ALA A 311 1.28 1.67 6.60
C ALA A 311 1.81 3.11 6.55
N VAL A 312 1.28 3.97 7.42
CA VAL A 312 1.76 5.35 7.58
C VAL A 312 2.79 5.39 8.69
N ALA A 313 3.96 5.95 8.41
CA ALA A 313 5.09 6.03 9.31
C ALA A 313 5.54 7.48 9.53
N ILE A 314 5.79 7.78 10.81
CA ILE A 314 6.36 9.03 11.32
C ILE A 314 7.42 8.62 12.34
N GLY A 315 8.69 8.95 12.13
CA GLY A 315 9.77 8.42 12.98
C GLY A 315 10.18 6.98 12.62
N PRO A 316 10.65 6.15 13.57
CA PRO A 316 11.02 4.77 13.26
C PRO A 316 9.84 3.91 12.81
N TYR A 317 10.01 3.25 11.67
CA TYR A 317 9.11 2.25 11.12
C TYR A 317 9.69 0.86 11.26
N ILE A 318 8.82 -0.09 11.56
CA ILE A 318 9.18 -1.48 11.80
C ILE A 318 8.24 -2.36 10.98
N LYS A 319 8.81 -3.20 10.11
CA LYS A 319 8.07 -4.19 9.32
C LYS A 319 8.58 -5.58 9.65
N LYS A 320 7.67 -6.48 10.05
CA LYS A 320 7.94 -7.92 10.18
C LYS A 320 7.41 -8.62 8.94
N SER A 321 8.16 -9.57 8.42
CA SER A 321 7.77 -10.37 7.27
C SER A 321 8.27 -11.80 7.42
N ALA A 322 7.57 -12.75 6.81
CA ALA A 322 7.94 -14.16 6.73
C ALA A 322 8.04 -14.57 5.26
N SER A 323 9.03 -15.39 4.92
CA SER A 323 9.24 -15.94 3.59
C SER A 323 9.83 -17.36 3.67
N PRO A 324 9.11 -18.41 3.22
CA PRO A 324 7.74 -18.37 2.69
C PRO A 324 6.69 -18.12 3.79
N ARG A 325 5.53 -17.55 3.45
CA ARG A 325 4.38 -17.44 4.39
C ARG A 325 3.51 -18.70 4.42
N SER A 326 3.70 -19.60 3.46
CA SER A 326 3.01 -20.89 3.39
C SER A 326 4.07 -21.98 3.33
N ILE A 327 4.12 -22.82 4.35
CA ILE A 327 5.16 -23.84 4.53
C ILE A 327 4.52 -25.19 4.82
N SER A 328 5.22 -26.29 4.58
CA SER A 328 4.85 -27.58 5.15
C SER A 328 5.44 -27.74 6.56
N PRO A 329 4.93 -28.68 7.39
CA PRO A 329 5.62 -29.04 8.63
C PRO A 329 7.08 -29.36 8.34
N GLN A 330 8.00 -28.89 9.18
CA GLN A 330 9.46 -29.02 9.03
C GLN A 330 10.08 -28.21 7.88
N GLN A 331 9.31 -27.47 7.09
CA GLN A 331 9.85 -26.50 6.14
C GLN A 331 10.17 -25.18 6.86
N GLU A 332 11.30 -24.58 6.49
CA GLU A 332 11.78 -23.34 7.05
C GLU A 332 11.09 -22.11 6.44
N SER A 333 10.83 -21.12 7.28
CA SER A 333 10.44 -19.76 6.90
C SER A 333 11.41 -18.78 7.52
N GLN A 334 12.01 -17.92 6.69
CA GLN A 334 12.82 -16.80 7.14
C GLN A 334 11.93 -15.64 7.57
N ILE A 335 12.12 -15.17 8.79
CA ILE A 335 11.54 -13.96 9.32
C ILE A 335 12.54 -12.82 9.13
N THR A 336 12.08 -11.73 8.50
CA THR A 336 12.84 -10.48 8.37
C THR A 336 12.12 -9.37 9.10
N VAL A 337 12.82 -8.73 10.04
CA VAL A 337 12.42 -7.51 10.72
C VAL A 337 13.24 -6.36 10.13
N TYR A 338 12.55 -5.45 9.46
CA TYR A 338 13.09 -4.24 8.86
C TYR A 338 12.80 -3.05 9.77
N LEU A 339 13.83 -2.27 10.10
CA LEU A 339 13.71 -1.04 10.88
C LEU A 339 14.26 0.13 10.07
N LYS A 340 13.47 1.17 9.84
CA LYS A 340 13.94 2.40 9.17
C LYS A 340 13.53 3.63 9.95
N ASN A 341 14.47 4.55 10.16
CA ASN A 341 14.14 5.82 10.79
C ASN A 341 13.63 6.83 9.75
N TYR A 342 12.31 7.05 9.72
CA TYR A 342 11.70 8.10 8.90
C TYR A 342 11.64 9.47 9.57
N GLY A 343 12.08 9.56 10.83
CA GLY A 343 12.16 10.81 11.56
C GLY A 343 13.26 11.73 11.02
N SER A 344 13.18 13.00 11.37
CA SER A 344 14.16 14.02 10.99
C SER A 344 15.38 14.08 11.90
N SER A 345 15.47 13.21 12.90
CA SER A 345 16.53 13.18 13.90
C SER A 345 16.99 11.75 14.17
N ASP A 346 18.22 11.60 14.66
CA ASP A 346 18.75 10.33 15.11
C ASP A 346 17.85 9.73 16.21
N ILE A 347 17.69 8.41 16.16
CA ILE A 347 17.18 7.61 17.28
C ILE A 347 18.35 6.79 17.82
N THR A 348 18.41 6.59 19.12
CA THR A 348 19.54 5.91 19.79
C THR A 348 19.06 4.85 20.78
N ASN A 349 19.98 4.04 21.31
CA ASN A 349 19.69 2.97 22.29
C ASN A 349 18.54 2.04 21.83
N ILE A 350 18.59 1.58 20.58
CA ILE A 350 17.54 0.77 19.99
C ILE A 350 17.70 -0.67 20.47
N GLU A 351 16.62 -1.27 20.97
CA GLU A 351 16.57 -2.69 21.33
C GLU A 351 15.36 -3.36 20.69
N VAL A 352 15.61 -4.42 19.92
CA VAL A 352 14.60 -5.20 19.21
C VAL A 352 14.24 -6.44 20.00
N ALA A 353 12.97 -6.58 20.33
CA ALA A 353 12.40 -7.71 21.06
C ALA A 353 11.31 -8.39 20.22
N ASP A 354 11.45 -9.68 20.01
CA ASP A 354 10.48 -10.50 19.28
C ASP A 354 10.17 -11.79 20.07
N SER A 355 9.12 -12.50 19.66
CA SER A 355 8.74 -13.80 20.22
C SER A 355 8.46 -14.82 19.12
N ILE A 356 8.87 -16.06 19.39
CA ILE A 356 8.53 -17.22 18.55
C ILE A 356 7.37 -17.97 19.24
N PRO A 357 6.24 -18.20 18.55
CA PRO A 357 5.14 -18.97 19.09
C PRO A 357 5.57 -20.40 19.45
N ALA A 358 4.94 -21.02 20.46
CA ALA A 358 5.35 -22.34 20.98
C ALA A 358 5.33 -23.48 19.94
N ASN A 359 4.54 -23.34 18.88
CA ASN A 359 4.40 -24.31 17.79
C ASN A 359 5.50 -24.16 16.70
N PHE A 360 6.40 -23.18 16.84
CA PHE A 360 7.57 -22.99 16.00
C PHE A 360 8.85 -23.24 16.79
N ASP A 361 9.83 -23.84 16.12
CA ASP A 361 11.21 -23.90 16.60
C ASP A 361 12.08 -22.90 15.84
N PHE A 362 13.01 -22.31 16.57
CA PHE A 362 14.10 -21.52 16.00
C PHE A 362 15.12 -22.43 15.31
N VAL A 363 15.58 -22.02 14.12
CA VAL A 363 16.65 -22.70 13.37
C VAL A 363 17.97 -21.95 13.53
N ASN A 364 18.04 -20.73 13.02
CA ASN A 364 19.26 -19.92 12.97
C ASN A 364 18.95 -18.42 12.77
N GLY A 365 19.97 -17.58 12.93
CA GLY A 365 19.91 -16.13 12.66
C GLY A 365 20.14 -15.27 13.91
N ASP A 366 19.64 -14.04 13.85
CA ASP A 366 19.90 -12.97 14.81
C ASP A 366 19.10 -13.06 16.13
N PHE A 367 18.20 -14.05 16.25
CA PHE A 367 17.38 -14.35 17.44
C PHE A 367 17.96 -15.60 18.14
N PRO A 368 17.77 -15.90 19.46
CA PRO A 368 17.01 -15.19 20.50
C PRO A 368 17.77 -14.09 21.25
N ALA A 369 19.01 -13.77 20.88
CA ALA A 369 19.70 -12.63 21.49
C ALA A 369 18.98 -11.32 21.11
N SER A 370 18.74 -10.41 22.07
CA SER A 370 18.16 -9.11 21.72
C SER A 370 19.14 -8.34 20.83
N LYS A 371 18.68 -7.93 19.63
CA LYS A 371 19.51 -7.15 18.71
C LYS A 371 19.45 -5.69 19.11
N LYS A 372 20.62 -5.09 19.35
CA LYS A 372 20.75 -3.69 19.75
C LYS A 372 21.43 -2.89 18.65
N PHE A 373 20.98 -1.65 18.46
CA PHE A 373 21.64 -0.68 17.60
C PHE A 373 21.89 0.60 18.40
N ASP A 374 23.09 1.15 18.32
CA ASP A 374 23.44 2.36 19.07
C ASP A 374 22.71 3.58 18.49
N VAL A 375 22.65 3.66 17.16
CA VAL A 375 22.02 4.75 16.42
C VAL A 375 21.43 4.26 15.10
N ILE A 376 20.29 4.82 14.72
CA ILE A 376 19.75 4.75 13.35
C ILE A 376 19.48 6.19 12.90
N ARG A 377 20.25 6.66 11.91
CA ARG A 377 20.12 8.04 11.40
C ARG A 377 18.87 8.22 10.53
N PRO A 378 18.39 9.45 10.31
CA PRO A 378 17.32 9.73 9.35
C PRO A 378 17.56 9.06 7.99
N GLY A 379 16.58 8.29 7.53
CA GLY A 379 16.61 7.53 6.28
C GLY A 379 17.40 6.21 6.33
N GLU A 380 18.18 5.97 7.38
CA GLU A 380 18.94 4.72 7.56
C GLU A 380 17.99 3.57 7.90
N ALA A 381 18.30 2.38 7.35
CA ALA A 381 17.60 1.15 7.65
C ALA A 381 18.55 0.09 8.25
N LYS A 382 18.00 -0.75 9.12
CA LYS A 382 18.65 -1.92 9.73
C LYS A 382 17.73 -3.12 9.61
N GLU A 383 18.34 -4.29 9.60
CA GLU A 383 17.60 -5.55 9.51
C GLU A 383 18.04 -6.55 10.58
N MET A 384 17.07 -7.35 11.00
CA MET A 384 17.25 -8.55 11.80
C MET A 384 16.60 -9.71 11.05
N ARG A 385 17.32 -10.82 10.86
CA ARG A 385 16.81 -12.01 10.16
C ARG A 385 16.97 -13.24 11.03
N TYR A 386 15.93 -14.06 11.09
CA TYR A 386 15.98 -15.37 11.76
C TYR A 386 15.06 -16.36 11.09
N THR A 387 15.35 -17.65 11.21
CA THR A 387 14.62 -18.72 10.53
C THR A 387 13.88 -19.58 11.55
N ILE A 388 12.64 -19.92 11.23
CA ILE A 388 11.78 -20.77 12.05
C ILE A 388 11.17 -21.89 11.20
N TRP A 389 10.76 -22.99 11.83
CA TRP A 389 9.94 -24.01 11.19
C TRP A 389 8.83 -24.46 12.16
N SER A 390 7.73 -24.98 11.61
CA SER A 390 6.57 -25.36 12.42
C SER A 390 6.44 -26.86 12.65
N LYS A 391 6.12 -27.25 13.89
CA LYS A 391 5.88 -28.63 14.32
C LYS A 391 4.52 -29.17 13.91
N GLU A 392 3.56 -28.28 13.70
CA GLU A 392 2.15 -28.63 13.56
C GLU A 392 1.57 -27.94 12.32
N THR A 393 0.51 -28.51 11.75
CA THR A 393 -0.25 -27.86 10.68
C THR A 393 -1.24 -26.86 11.27
N GLY A 394 -1.46 -25.74 10.58
CA GLY A 394 -2.47 -24.75 10.94
C GLY A 394 -2.12 -23.34 10.45
N GLU A 395 -3.08 -22.42 10.64
CA GLU A 395 -2.86 -20.99 10.47
C GLU A 395 -2.33 -20.39 11.77
N PHE A 396 -1.14 -19.82 11.73
CA PHE A 396 -0.48 -19.25 12.89
C PHE A 396 -0.22 -17.77 12.72
N LYS A 397 -0.49 -17.01 13.78
CA LYS A 397 -0.20 -15.59 13.86
C LYS A 397 1.10 -15.38 14.62
N LEU A 398 2.12 -14.86 13.95
CA LEU A 398 3.30 -14.30 14.59
C LEU A 398 2.96 -12.94 15.18
N GLU A 399 3.20 -12.79 16.48
CA GLU A 399 2.96 -11.53 17.16
C GLU A 399 3.90 -10.41 16.68
N PRO A 400 3.50 -9.13 16.86
CA PRO A 400 4.32 -7.97 16.55
C PRO A 400 5.70 -7.99 17.20
N VAL A 401 6.72 -7.57 16.43
CA VAL A 401 8.02 -7.21 17.00
C VAL A 401 7.86 -5.90 17.76
N SER A 402 8.47 -5.81 18.95
CA SER A 402 8.56 -4.59 19.73
C SER A 402 9.97 -4.00 19.67
N VAL A 403 10.07 -2.69 19.54
CA VAL A 403 11.34 -1.97 19.54
C VAL A 403 11.26 -0.86 20.57
N THR A 404 12.24 -0.80 21.47
CA THR A 404 12.46 0.38 22.33
C THR A 404 13.58 1.22 21.75
N TYR A 405 13.49 2.55 21.90
CA TYR A 405 14.51 3.48 21.43
C TYR A 405 14.47 4.77 22.23
N THR A 406 15.52 5.58 22.17
CA THR A 406 15.57 6.93 22.72
C THR A 406 15.39 7.93 21.59
N ASP A 407 14.45 8.86 21.74
CA ASP A 407 14.23 9.93 20.78
C ASP A 407 15.29 11.05 20.91
N SER A 408 15.27 12.02 19.99
CA SER A 408 16.21 13.14 20.00
C SER A 408 16.07 14.08 21.20
N SER A 409 14.98 13.96 21.97
CA SER A 409 14.76 14.72 23.21
C SER A 409 15.27 13.95 24.43
N GLY A 410 15.86 12.76 24.25
CA GLY A 410 16.38 11.91 25.32
C GLY A 410 15.31 11.06 26.01
N ASN A 411 14.07 11.01 25.51
CA ASN A 411 13.02 10.21 26.11
C ASN A 411 12.99 8.79 25.55
N ALA A 412 12.75 7.81 26.41
CA ALA A 412 12.50 6.44 25.99
C ALA A 412 11.13 6.31 25.32
N GLN A 413 11.12 5.69 24.14
CA GLN A 413 9.97 5.42 23.30
C GLN A 413 9.89 3.93 22.95
N SER A 414 8.73 3.50 22.48
CA SER A 414 8.55 2.15 21.94
C SER A 414 7.64 2.16 20.72
N ALA A 415 7.94 1.29 19.75
CA ALA A 415 7.17 1.08 18.54
C ALA A 415 7.01 -0.43 18.28
N LYS A 416 5.97 -0.80 17.51
CA LYS A 416 5.65 -2.20 17.20
C LYS A 416 5.37 -2.37 15.71
N SER A 417 5.67 -3.55 15.17
CA SER A 417 5.25 -3.95 13.82
C SER A 417 3.77 -4.37 13.77
N GLU A 418 3.24 -4.56 12.57
CA GLU A 418 2.04 -5.39 12.38
C GLU A 418 2.37 -6.88 12.61
N PRO A 419 1.38 -7.71 12.98
CA PRO A 419 1.56 -9.16 13.06
C PRO A 419 1.67 -9.80 11.66
N VAL A 420 2.23 -11.01 11.59
CA VAL A 420 2.38 -11.78 10.34
C VAL A 420 1.63 -13.10 10.46
N GLN A 421 0.87 -13.48 9.44
CA GLN A 421 0.25 -14.81 9.35
C GLN A 421 1.16 -15.77 8.57
N ILE A 422 1.31 -17.00 9.07
CA ILE A 422 1.97 -18.14 8.42
C ILE A 422 0.98 -19.29 8.36
N ASP A 423 0.85 -19.90 7.19
CA ASP A 423 0.02 -21.07 6.94
C ASP A 423 0.89 -22.33 6.84
N VAL A 424 0.54 -23.39 7.57
CA VAL A 424 1.31 -24.64 7.63
C VAL A 424 0.47 -25.83 7.22
N SER A 425 0.78 -26.44 6.08
CA SER A 425 -0.04 -27.53 5.50
C SER A 425 0.78 -28.78 5.15
N SER A 426 0.26 -29.95 5.51
CA SER A 426 0.94 -31.24 5.26
C SER A 426 0.79 -31.66 3.80
N ASN A 427 1.91 -31.91 3.12
CA ASN A 427 1.92 -32.55 1.81
C ASN A 427 1.95 -34.08 1.97
N SER A 428 0.79 -34.75 1.89
CA SER A 428 0.65 -36.18 1.53
C SER A 428 -0.82 -36.62 1.47
N GLU A 429 -1.30 -37.02 0.28
CA GLU A 429 -2.03 -38.29 0.11
C GLU A 429 -1.75 -38.87 -1.30
N VAL A 430 -0.95 -39.94 -1.34
CA VAL A 430 -0.88 -40.90 -2.45
C VAL A 430 -1.58 -42.18 -1.97
N GLY A 431 -2.72 -42.55 -2.58
CA GLY A 431 -3.30 -43.89 -2.38
C GLY A 431 -4.78 -44.12 -2.70
N LYS A 432 -5.09 -44.37 -3.99
CA LYS A 432 -6.28 -45.02 -4.61
C LYS A 432 -7.60 -44.20 -4.78
N ALA A 433 -8.11 -44.26 -6.02
CA ALA A 433 -9.04 -43.36 -6.72
C ALA A 433 -10.55 -43.70 -6.55
N PRO A 434 -11.52 -42.95 -7.17
CA PRO A 434 -11.40 -41.69 -7.92
C PRO A 434 -12.33 -40.55 -7.41
N GLY A 435 -11.90 -39.29 -7.61
CA GLY A 435 -12.86 -38.19 -7.78
C GLY A 435 -12.68 -36.91 -6.95
N ARG A 436 -11.49 -36.30 -6.92
CA ARG A 436 -11.27 -34.87 -7.21
C ARG A 436 -9.80 -34.50 -7.01
N THR A 437 -9.18 -34.09 -8.10
CA THR A 437 -7.83 -33.56 -8.24
C THR A 437 -7.64 -32.26 -7.45
N SER A 438 -6.82 -32.29 -6.40
CA SER A 438 -6.05 -31.12 -5.99
C SER A 438 -4.88 -31.00 -6.97
N THR A 439 -4.93 -30.02 -7.87
CA THR A 439 -3.89 -29.82 -8.90
C THR A 439 -3.36 -28.41 -8.78
N THR A 440 -2.07 -28.29 -8.42
CA THR A 440 -1.26 -27.13 -8.77
C THR A 440 -1.37 -26.92 -10.29
N SER A 441 -1.52 -25.66 -10.72
CA SER A 441 -2.06 -25.33 -12.03
C SER A 441 -1.00 -25.11 -13.13
N ALA A 442 0.27 -24.88 -12.76
CA ALA A 442 1.44 -24.88 -13.63
C ALA A 442 2.69 -25.43 -12.90
N SER A 443 3.73 -25.79 -13.66
CA SER A 443 5.07 -26.09 -13.13
C SER A 443 6.04 -25.03 -13.60
N VAL A 444 6.76 -24.42 -12.66
CA VAL A 444 7.70 -23.32 -12.89
C VAL A 444 9.02 -23.62 -12.20
N SER A 445 10.14 -23.47 -12.92
CA SER A 445 11.49 -23.69 -12.37
C SER A 445 12.52 -22.72 -12.97
N LEU A 446 13.58 -22.43 -12.20
CA LEU A 446 14.73 -21.63 -12.66
C LEU A 446 16.00 -22.46 -12.52
N HIS A 447 16.76 -22.55 -13.60
CA HIS A 447 18.04 -23.24 -13.64
C HIS A 447 19.08 -22.42 -14.41
N GLY A 448 20.33 -22.42 -13.96
CA GLY A 448 21.45 -21.84 -14.71
C GLY A 448 22.36 -22.94 -15.22
N GLU A 449 22.85 -22.80 -16.46
CA GLU A 449 23.79 -23.79 -17.02
C GLU A 449 25.13 -23.84 -16.28
N LYS A 450 25.52 -22.71 -15.68
CA LYS A 450 26.64 -22.60 -14.73
C LYS A 450 26.26 -21.70 -13.58
N THR A 451 26.60 -22.11 -12.36
CA THR A 451 26.43 -21.32 -11.13
C THR A 451 27.77 -20.89 -10.52
N GLU A 452 28.90 -21.27 -11.13
CA GLU A 452 30.24 -20.75 -10.83
C GLU A 452 30.90 -20.31 -12.15
N VAL A 453 31.23 -19.03 -12.27
CA VAL A 453 31.69 -18.39 -13.52
C VAL A 453 32.83 -17.39 -13.28
N VAL A 454 33.59 -17.01 -14.29
CA VAL A 454 34.61 -15.95 -14.17
C VAL A 454 34.05 -14.57 -14.54
N LEU A 455 34.67 -13.51 -14.02
CA LEU A 455 34.29 -12.12 -14.32
C LEU A 455 34.19 -11.87 -15.84
N GLY A 456 33.06 -11.33 -16.29
CA GLY A 456 32.80 -11.03 -17.70
C GLY A 456 32.31 -12.22 -18.54
N GLU A 457 32.22 -13.43 -17.98
CA GLU A 457 31.62 -14.59 -18.65
C GLU A 457 30.09 -14.43 -18.74
N ASP A 458 29.52 -14.78 -19.89
CA ASP A 458 28.08 -14.84 -20.10
C ASP A 458 27.48 -16.04 -19.35
N ILE A 459 26.40 -15.79 -18.61
CA ILE A 459 25.64 -16.78 -17.86
C ILE A 459 24.28 -16.97 -18.54
N LEU A 460 23.99 -18.19 -18.98
CA LEU A 460 22.69 -18.55 -19.52
C LEU A 460 21.77 -19.10 -18.41
N LEU A 461 20.68 -18.38 -18.18
CA LEU A 461 19.59 -18.78 -17.29
C LEU A 461 18.45 -19.34 -18.12
N LYS A 462 17.88 -20.45 -17.66
CA LYS A 462 16.70 -21.10 -18.25
C LYS A 462 15.59 -21.10 -17.22
N LEU A 463 14.51 -20.41 -17.57
CA LEU A 463 13.30 -20.29 -16.79
C LEU A 463 12.20 -21.08 -17.48
N SER A 464 11.82 -22.23 -16.93
CA SER A 464 10.86 -23.13 -17.55
C SER A 464 9.46 -22.89 -16.98
N ALA A 465 8.47 -22.78 -17.85
CA ALA A 465 7.06 -22.73 -17.49
C ALA A 465 6.24 -23.68 -18.35
N VAL A 466 5.37 -24.48 -17.73
CA VAL A 466 4.49 -25.44 -18.44
C VAL A 466 3.03 -25.18 -18.10
N ASN A 467 2.22 -24.94 -19.14
CA ASN A 467 0.77 -24.88 -19.02
C ASN A 467 0.18 -26.29 -19.12
N LEU A 468 -0.51 -26.75 -18.07
CA LEU A 468 -1.08 -28.10 -18.07
C LEU A 468 -2.26 -28.21 -19.06
N ILE A 469 -2.40 -29.38 -19.71
CA ILE A 469 -3.35 -29.64 -20.81
C ILE A 469 -4.82 -29.31 -20.44
N ASN A 470 -5.17 -29.33 -19.15
CA ASN A 470 -6.53 -29.09 -18.65
C ASN A 470 -6.83 -27.63 -18.25
N LYS A 471 -5.91 -26.69 -18.51
CA LYS A 471 -6.09 -25.28 -18.15
C LYS A 471 -6.38 -24.41 -19.38
N PRO A 472 -7.00 -23.23 -19.21
CA PRO A 472 -7.13 -22.25 -20.29
C PRO A 472 -5.76 -21.72 -20.75
N LYS A 473 -5.75 -20.86 -21.77
CA LYS A 473 -4.54 -20.17 -22.24
C LYS A 473 -3.86 -19.43 -21.07
N MET A 474 -2.56 -19.63 -20.89
CA MET A 474 -1.79 -19.00 -19.82
C MET A 474 -1.09 -17.75 -20.34
N HIS A 475 -1.27 -16.63 -19.65
CA HIS A 475 -0.49 -15.41 -19.86
C HIS A 475 0.59 -15.37 -18.79
N LEU A 476 1.85 -15.25 -19.22
CA LEU A 476 3.04 -15.40 -18.41
C LEU A 476 3.91 -14.16 -18.56
N GLN A 477 4.24 -13.50 -17.44
CA GLN A 477 5.21 -12.43 -17.39
C GLN A 477 6.46 -12.93 -16.65
N ALA A 478 7.58 -12.93 -17.34
CA ALA A 478 8.89 -13.21 -16.77
C ALA A 478 9.63 -11.90 -16.48
N ILE A 479 10.14 -11.80 -15.27
CA ILE A 479 10.85 -10.64 -14.76
C ILE A 479 12.21 -11.11 -14.24
N ILE A 480 13.28 -10.42 -14.61
CA ILE A 480 14.60 -10.62 -14.01
C ILE A 480 15.08 -9.30 -13.45
N ILE A 481 15.55 -9.40 -12.21
CA ILE A 481 16.18 -8.31 -11.49
C ILE A 481 17.65 -8.70 -11.32
N PRO A 482 18.55 -8.22 -12.20
CA PRO A 482 19.97 -8.51 -12.05
C PRO A 482 20.47 -7.85 -10.75
N PRO A 483 21.22 -8.57 -9.91
CA PRO A 483 21.80 -8.00 -8.70
C PRO A 483 22.84 -6.92 -9.06
N SER A 484 23.14 -6.05 -8.10
CA SER A 484 24.20 -5.04 -8.26
C SER A 484 25.51 -5.74 -8.62
N GLY A 485 26.10 -5.37 -9.75
CA GLY A 485 27.29 -6.05 -10.29
C GLY A 485 27.03 -7.00 -11.45
N MET A 486 25.78 -7.14 -11.92
CA MET A 486 25.43 -7.90 -13.13
C MET A 486 24.57 -7.08 -14.11
N SER A 487 24.59 -7.45 -15.38
CA SER A 487 23.78 -6.83 -16.44
C SER A 487 23.10 -7.88 -17.30
N VAL A 488 21.83 -7.65 -17.65
CA VAL A 488 21.11 -8.50 -18.63
C VAL A 488 21.58 -8.14 -20.04
N THR A 489 21.96 -9.15 -20.81
CA THR A 489 22.47 -9.01 -22.20
C THR A 489 21.52 -9.61 -23.25
N SER A 490 20.39 -10.20 -22.83
CA SER A 490 19.37 -10.78 -23.72
C SER A 490 18.55 -9.71 -24.48
N SER A 491 18.21 -9.99 -25.74
CA SER A 491 17.44 -9.09 -26.62
C SER A 491 15.91 -9.22 -26.50
N GLU A 492 15.39 -10.30 -25.92
CA GLU A 492 13.93 -10.49 -25.75
C GLU A 492 13.34 -9.68 -24.58
N PHE A 493 14.17 -9.26 -23.64
CA PHE A 493 13.75 -8.54 -22.45
C PHE A 493 13.85 -7.03 -22.65
N SER A 494 12.75 -6.32 -22.41
CA SER A 494 12.75 -4.86 -22.43
C SER A 494 13.08 -4.30 -21.04
N LYS A 495 13.89 -3.24 -21.00
CA LYS A 495 14.22 -2.55 -19.73
C LYS A 495 13.00 -1.74 -19.28
N SER A 496 12.32 -2.24 -18.25
CA SER A 496 11.33 -1.46 -17.52
C SER A 496 12.09 -0.60 -16.48
N GLY A 497 11.60 0.62 -16.19
CA GLY A 497 12.31 1.57 -15.33
C GLY A 497 12.77 0.97 -13.99
N ALA A 498 13.82 1.54 -13.39
CA ALA A 498 14.49 1.06 -12.17
C ALA A 498 15.36 -0.21 -12.31
N GLY A 499 15.80 -0.57 -13.52
CA GLY A 499 16.81 -1.63 -13.72
C GLY A 499 16.24 -3.05 -13.79
N GLN A 500 14.92 -3.16 -13.88
CA GLN A 500 14.20 -4.41 -14.09
C GLN A 500 14.08 -4.73 -15.58
N PHE A 501 14.11 -6.03 -15.90
CA PHE A 501 13.96 -6.54 -17.25
C PHE A 501 12.72 -7.43 -17.31
N THR A 502 11.84 -7.19 -18.29
CA THR A 502 10.56 -7.90 -18.41
C THR A 502 10.34 -8.44 -19.82
N ALA A 503 9.74 -9.63 -19.90
CA ALA A 503 9.22 -10.23 -21.13
C ALA A 503 7.87 -10.94 -20.86
N ASP A 504 6.94 -10.82 -21.81
CA ASP A 504 5.59 -11.38 -21.71
C ASP A 504 5.38 -12.47 -22.77
N TYR A 505 4.73 -13.57 -22.38
CA TYR A 505 4.49 -14.74 -23.23
C TYR A 505 3.08 -15.29 -23.03
N GLU A 506 2.61 -16.03 -24.03
CA GLU A 506 1.34 -16.75 -23.96
C GLU A 506 1.56 -18.23 -24.27
N LEU A 507 1.09 -19.12 -23.40
CA LEU A 507 1.23 -20.57 -23.55
C LEU A 507 -0.14 -21.24 -23.70
N ALA A 508 -0.34 -22.00 -24.78
CA ALA A 508 -1.57 -22.75 -24.97
C ALA A 508 -1.63 -23.96 -24.00
N PRO A 509 -2.81 -24.56 -23.79
CA PRO A 509 -2.95 -25.71 -22.90
C PRO A 509 -2.09 -26.88 -23.36
N GLY A 510 -1.19 -27.36 -22.50
CA GLY A 510 -0.25 -28.44 -22.79
C GLY A 510 1.12 -27.99 -23.29
N ASP A 511 1.29 -26.70 -23.58
CA ASP A 511 2.57 -26.16 -24.05
C ASP A 511 3.51 -25.85 -22.88
N GLY A 512 4.79 -26.13 -23.09
CA GLY A 512 5.89 -25.69 -22.23
C GLY A 512 6.80 -24.72 -22.97
N ARG A 513 7.44 -23.82 -22.22
CA ARG A 513 8.44 -22.90 -22.76
C ARG A 513 9.60 -22.73 -21.80
N ASP A 514 10.79 -22.87 -22.35
CA ASP A 514 12.03 -22.44 -21.70
C ASP A 514 12.32 -21.00 -22.14
N ILE A 515 12.39 -20.11 -21.18
CA ILE A 515 12.71 -18.70 -21.37
C ILE A 515 14.19 -18.53 -21.05
N GLU A 516 14.96 -18.23 -22.09
CA GLU A 516 16.41 -18.10 -21.99
C GLU A 516 16.83 -16.65 -21.73
N VAL A 517 17.60 -16.44 -20.67
CA VAL A 517 18.10 -15.11 -20.32
C VAL A 517 19.60 -15.14 -20.12
N ARG A 518 20.29 -14.31 -20.90
CA ARG A 518 21.71 -14.07 -20.77
C ARG A 518 21.96 -12.91 -19.82
N ILE A 519 22.81 -13.14 -18.84
CA ILE A 519 23.33 -12.12 -17.94
C ILE A 519 24.85 -12.17 -17.93
N GLN A 520 25.50 -11.05 -17.69
CA GLN A 520 26.95 -10.94 -17.62
C GLN A 520 27.35 -10.35 -16.27
N SER A 521 28.41 -10.89 -15.68
CA SER A 521 28.98 -10.38 -14.42
C SER A 521 29.97 -9.25 -14.67
N ASN A 522 29.83 -8.17 -13.89
CA ASN A 522 30.70 -6.99 -13.91
C ASN A 522 31.50 -6.84 -12.60
N GLN A 523 31.24 -7.71 -11.61
CA GLN A 523 31.93 -7.73 -10.31
C GLN A 523 32.15 -9.18 -9.82
N VAL A 524 33.24 -9.40 -9.09
CA VAL A 524 33.58 -10.67 -8.43
C VAL A 524 32.84 -10.75 -7.09
N GLY A 525 32.31 -11.92 -6.72
CA GLY A 525 31.55 -12.11 -5.48
C GLY A 525 30.48 -13.18 -5.58
N ASP A 526 29.75 -13.38 -4.48
CA ASP A 526 28.56 -14.23 -4.43
C ASP A 526 27.31 -13.39 -4.68
N PHE A 527 26.50 -13.80 -5.63
CA PHE A 527 25.30 -13.08 -6.08
C PHE A 527 24.11 -14.04 -6.08
N THR A 528 22.93 -13.55 -5.72
CA THR A 528 21.67 -14.27 -5.93
C THR A 528 20.91 -13.58 -7.04
N VAL A 529 20.63 -14.31 -8.13
CA VAL A 529 19.81 -13.81 -9.22
C VAL A 529 18.36 -14.21 -8.96
N ASN A 530 17.47 -13.22 -8.96
CA ASN A 530 16.05 -13.41 -8.73
C ASN A 530 15.31 -13.36 -10.07
N GLY A 531 14.78 -14.51 -10.47
CA GLY A 531 13.80 -14.62 -11.55
C GLY A 531 12.39 -14.64 -10.96
N ARG A 532 11.53 -13.70 -11.37
CA ARG A 532 10.14 -13.65 -10.96
C ARG A 532 9.24 -14.03 -12.12
N ILE A 533 8.29 -14.92 -11.88
CA ILE A 533 7.23 -15.29 -12.81
C ILE A 533 5.90 -14.88 -12.22
N VAL A 534 5.12 -14.15 -13.01
CA VAL A 534 3.70 -13.91 -12.72
C VAL A 534 2.89 -14.52 -13.85
N TYR A 535 1.91 -15.39 -13.55
CA TYR A 535 1.01 -15.92 -14.58
C TYR A 535 -0.44 -15.98 -14.15
N TYR A 536 -1.34 -15.94 -15.13
CA TYR A 536 -2.77 -16.17 -14.95
C TYR A 536 -3.36 -16.92 -16.16
N PHE A 537 -4.54 -17.49 -16.01
CA PHE A 537 -5.22 -18.25 -17.07
C PHE A 537 -6.46 -17.53 -17.60
N GLY A 538 -6.65 -17.56 -18.92
CA GLY A 538 -7.72 -16.84 -19.61
C GLY A 538 -7.62 -15.33 -19.41
N ASP A 539 -8.75 -14.63 -19.47
CA ASP A 539 -8.77 -13.16 -19.39
C ASP A 539 -8.82 -12.60 -17.95
N ASN A 540 -8.86 -13.48 -16.93
CA ASN A 540 -9.04 -13.09 -15.54
C ASN A 540 -7.69 -12.86 -14.83
N LYS A 541 -7.20 -11.63 -14.90
CA LYS A 541 -5.95 -11.19 -14.23
C LYS A 541 -6.00 -11.26 -12.70
N GLY A 542 -7.19 -11.42 -12.09
CA GLY A 542 -7.36 -11.49 -10.64
C GLY A 542 -6.99 -12.83 -10.00
N THR A 543 -6.64 -13.84 -10.81
CA THR A 543 -6.16 -15.15 -10.35
C THR A 543 -4.67 -15.34 -10.62
N SER A 544 -3.90 -14.25 -10.68
CA SER A 544 -2.47 -14.34 -10.97
C SER A 544 -1.72 -15.01 -9.83
N GLU A 545 -0.89 -15.99 -10.17
CA GLU A 545 0.05 -16.64 -9.27
C GLU A 545 1.44 -16.01 -9.49
N ASP A 546 2.20 -15.82 -8.41
CA ASP A 546 3.48 -15.12 -8.40
C ASP A 546 4.55 -15.97 -7.73
N TYR A 547 5.62 -16.22 -8.45
CA TYR A 547 6.74 -17.08 -8.05
C TYR A 547 8.04 -16.30 -8.15
N ILE A 548 8.79 -16.26 -7.05
CA ILE A 548 10.18 -15.80 -7.06
C ILE A 548 11.07 -17.03 -6.97
N LEU A 549 11.98 -17.14 -7.92
CA LEU A 549 12.93 -18.23 -8.06
C LEU A 549 14.32 -17.63 -7.90
N GLU A 550 15.05 -18.15 -6.92
CA GLU A 550 16.38 -17.67 -6.59
C GLU A 550 17.44 -18.63 -7.14
N LEU A 551 18.43 -18.08 -7.82
CA LEU A 551 19.59 -18.85 -8.28
C LEU A 551 20.88 -18.22 -7.74
N PRO A 552 21.59 -18.88 -6.83
CA PRO A 552 22.90 -18.42 -6.36
C PRO A 552 23.96 -18.62 -7.46
N ILE A 553 24.80 -17.61 -7.66
CA ILE A 553 25.89 -17.56 -8.62
C ILE A 553 27.15 -17.04 -7.93
N LYS A 554 28.24 -17.79 -8.06
CA LYS A 554 29.56 -17.41 -7.56
C LYS A 554 30.43 -16.95 -8.73
N VAL A 555 30.89 -15.70 -8.68
CA VAL A 555 31.77 -15.10 -9.70
C VAL A 555 33.19 -15.05 -9.17
N LEU A 556 34.10 -15.73 -9.85
CA LEU A 556 35.52 -15.78 -9.53
C LEU A 556 36.31 -14.74 -10.33
N LYS A 557 37.43 -14.30 -9.75
CA LYS A 557 38.40 -13.47 -10.47
C LYS A 557 39.11 -14.35 -11.51
N GLU A 558 39.35 -13.82 -12.70
CA GLU A 558 40.09 -14.51 -13.74
C GLU A 558 41.48 -14.91 -13.21
N ASN A 559 41.74 -16.22 -13.12
CA ASN A 559 43.07 -16.72 -12.79
C ASN A 559 43.94 -16.55 -14.04
N SER A 560 44.66 -15.43 -14.12
CA SER A 560 45.78 -15.32 -15.04
C SER A 560 46.86 -16.30 -14.59
N SER A 561 46.84 -17.52 -15.14
CA SER A 561 48.02 -18.38 -15.11
C SER A 561 49.16 -17.63 -15.78
N ALA A 562 50.27 -17.53 -15.05
CA ALA A 562 51.47 -16.79 -15.37
C ALA A 562 51.94 -16.95 -16.81
N GLN A 563 52.32 -15.84 -17.42
CA GLN A 563 53.42 -15.82 -18.37
C GLN A 563 54.40 -14.73 -17.96
N GLU A 564 55.53 -15.16 -17.42
CA GLU A 564 56.73 -14.35 -17.25
C GLU A 564 57.12 -13.74 -18.60
N SER A 565 57.36 -12.43 -18.62
CA SER A 565 58.47 -11.91 -19.41
C SER A 565 59.02 -10.64 -18.76
N THR A 566 60.29 -10.74 -18.43
CA THR A 566 61.21 -9.73 -17.92
C THR A 566 61.32 -8.54 -18.87
N GLY A 567 61.49 -7.32 -18.33
CA GLY A 567 61.81 -6.16 -19.16
C GLY A 567 61.88 -4.82 -18.42
N LYS A 568 63.09 -4.49 -17.95
CA LYS A 568 63.54 -3.19 -17.41
C LYS A 568 63.04 -1.95 -18.16
N GLY A 569 62.87 -0.83 -17.44
CA GLY A 569 63.35 0.47 -17.93
C GLY A 569 62.60 1.77 -17.58
N THR A 570 62.89 2.32 -16.40
CA THR A 570 63.02 3.76 -16.02
C THR A 570 61.85 4.78 -16.14
N PRO A 571 61.75 5.74 -15.20
CA PRO A 571 60.67 6.73 -15.08
C PRO A 571 60.98 8.08 -15.75
N GLY A 572 59.95 8.84 -16.14
CA GLY A 572 60.12 10.26 -16.49
C GLY A 572 58.92 10.98 -17.14
N PHE A 573 58.59 12.13 -16.52
CA PHE A 573 58.17 13.41 -17.11
C PHE A 573 56.76 13.64 -17.72
N GLU A 574 56.05 14.51 -17.01
CA GLU A 574 55.42 15.77 -17.43
C GLU A 574 54.20 15.82 -18.36
N ALA A 575 53.26 16.63 -17.87
CA ALA A 575 52.15 17.23 -18.59
C ALA A 575 52.62 18.09 -19.77
N VAL A 576 51.92 18.01 -20.89
CA VAL A 576 51.91 19.06 -21.92
C VAL A 576 50.48 19.27 -22.43
N LEU A 577 50.03 20.52 -22.29
CA LEU A 577 48.89 21.14 -22.95
C LEU A 577 49.07 21.15 -24.48
N GLY A 578 47.98 20.99 -25.24
CA GLY A 578 48.01 21.17 -26.69
C GLY A 578 46.64 21.45 -27.29
N ILE A 579 46.25 22.73 -27.35
CA ILE A 579 45.20 23.25 -28.22
C ILE A 579 45.79 23.39 -29.64
N SER A 580 45.10 22.88 -30.65
CA SER A 580 45.01 23.34 -32.06
C SER A 580 44.10 22.35 -32.79
N GLY A 581 43.09 22.68 -33.58
CA GLY A 581 42.95 23.82 -34.48
C GLY A 581 42.89 23.31 -35.92
N LEU A 582 41.66 23.17 -36.44
CA LEU A 582 41.24 23.27 -37.85
C LEU A 582 41.84 22.35 -38.94
N LEU A 583 40.96 21.70 -39.72
CA LEU A 583 40.83 21.78 -41.20
C LEU A 583 39.97 20.59 -41.69
N PHE A 584 38.72 20.84 -42.08
CA PHE A 584 38.26 20.92 -43.48
C PHE A 584 38.46 19.65 -44.33
N ALA A 585 37.38 18.91 -44.54
CA ALA A 585 37.18 18.12 -45.75
C ALA A 585 35.75 18.36 -46.26
N ILE A 586 35.66 19.18 -47.30
CA ILE A 586 34.50 19.33 -48.18
C ILE A 586 34.35 18.04 -48.99
N PHE A 587 33.14 17.48 -49.03
CA PHE A 587 32.65 16.83 -50.25
C PHE A 587 31.16 17.13 -50.41
N LEU A 588 30.87 18.04 -51.35
CA LEU A 588 29.56 18.29 -51.95
C LEU A 588 29.55 17.66 -53.35
N ILE A 589 28.34 17.56 -53.94
CA ILE A 589 27.97 17.22 -55.34
C ILE A 589 27.46 15.76 -55.44
N LYS A 590 26.26 15.42 -55.95
CA LYS A 590 25.23 16.05 -56.82
C LYS A 590 23.90 15.29 -56.55
N LYS A 591 22.70 15.89 -56.44
CA LYS A 591 21.85 16.70 -57.35
C LYS A 591 21.00 15.89 -58.34
N GLY A 592 19.71 16.21 -58.39
CA GLY A 592 18.74 15.98 -59.48
C GLY A 592 17.33 15.86 -58.89
N GLU A 593 16.35 16.72 -59.15
CA GLU A 593 16.21 17.93 -59.98
C GLU A 593 15.20 18.87 -59.31
#